data_AF-A0A7S2C3X1-F1
#
_entry.id   AF-A0A7S2C3X1-F1
#
_cell.length_a   1.000
_cell.length_b   1.000
_cell.length_c   1.000
_cell.angle_alpha   90.00
_cell.angle_beta   90.00
_cell.angle_gamma   90.00
#
_symmetry.space_group_name_H-M   'P 1'
#
loop_
_entity.id
_entity.type
_entity.pdbx_description
1 polymer ?
#
loop_
_entity_poly.entity_id
_entity_poly.type
_entity_poly.pdbx_seq_one_letter_code
_entity_poly.pdbx_strand_id
1 'polypeptide(L)'
;VVGAGGAGLVAALSAAHGGANVVVFDAVDPLTASDAEQSNTARSTGLIPAAETELQIAAGITDDSAELLTADILAANGGECDENLLRAICRAAGPTVDWLAGEIDLECKRDFLYHGHSRFRMHGPPSGYGRSLVRALAQRAASHA
;
A
#
# COMPACT_ATOMS: atom_id res chain seq x y z
N VAL A 1 -16.86 2.74 7.46
CA VAL A 1 -15.60 1.97 7.60
C VAL A 1 -15.14 2.06 9.05
N VAL A 2 -14.69 0.95 9.64
CA VAL A 2 -14.15 0.93 11.01
C VAL A 2 -12.63 0.69 10.92
N GLY A 3 -11.86 1.60 11.51
CA GLY A 3 -10.40 1.69 11.43
C GLY A 3 -9.94 2.73 10.40
N ALA A 4 -9.08 3.65 10.82
CA ALA A 4 -8.38 4.67 10.06
C ALA A 4 -6.88 4.31 9.86
N GLY A 5 -6.60 3.00 9.77
CA GLY A 5 -5.32 2.48 9.25
C GLY A 5 -5.29 2.44 7.72
N GLY A 6 -4.22 1.90 7.14
CA GLY A 6 -4.05 1.85 5.68
C GLY A 6 -5.23 1.23 4.93
N ALA A 7 -5.63 0.01 5.31
CA ALA A 7 -6.73 -0.69 4.65
C ALA A 7 -8.07 0.07 4.77
N GLY A 8 -8.37 0.64 5.94
CA GLY A 8 -9.63 1.36 6.17
C GLY A 8 -9.70 2.67 5.39
N LEU A 9 -8.62 3.44 5.36
CA LEU A 9 -8.58 4.68 4.59
C LEU A 9 -8.63 4.42 3.08
N VAL A 10 -7.94 3.40 2.59
CA VAL A 10 -8.01 2.99 1.17
C VAL A 10 -9.43 2.50 0.81
N ALA A 11 -10.07 1.71 1.67
CA ALA A 11 -11.45 1.28 1.47
C ALA A 11 -12.43 2.47 1.45
N ALA A 12 -12.23 3.44 2.35
CA ALA A 12 -13.06 4.64 2.39
C ALA A 12 -12.92 5.48 1.12
N LEU A 13 -11.69 5.70 0.65
CA LEU A 13 -11.41 6.43 -0.58
C LEU A 13 -11.98 5.72 -1.82
N SER A 14 -11.80 4.40 -1.91
CA SER A 14 -12.37 3.60 -3.00
C SER A 14 -13.90 3.64 -3.02
N ALA A 15 -14.56 3.56 -1.86
CA ALA A 15 -16.01 3.68 -1.77
C ALA A 15 -16.53 5.09 -2.12
N ALA A 16 -15.80 6.14 -1.71
CA ALA A 16 -16.12 7.52 -2.09
C ALA A 16 -16.02 7.74 -3.61
N HIS A 17 -15.00 7.17 -4.26
CA HIS A 17 -14.91 7.15 -5.73
C HIS A 17 -16.10 6.45 -6.40
N GLY A 18 -16.67 5.45 -5.72
CA GLY A 18 -17.90 4.78 -6.14
C GLY A 18 -19.18 5.61 -5.91
N GLY A 19 -19.08 6.85 -5.43
CA GLY A 19 -20.20 7.75 -5.15
C GLY A 19 -20.88 7.52 -3.79
N ALA A 20 -20.28 6.73 -2.90
CA ALA A 20 -20.83 6.52 -1.57
C ALA A 20 -20.47 7.66 -0.61
N ASN A 21 -21.41 8.03 0.26
CA ASN A 21 -21.11 8.86 1.43
C ASN A 21 -20.53 7.98 2.54
N VAL A 22 -19.25 8.16 2.85
CA VAL A 22 -18.51 7.27 3.74
C VAL A 22 -18.21 7.96 5.07
N VAL A 23 -18.46 7.26 6.18
CA VAL A 23 -17.97 7.65 7.51
C VAL A 23 -16.88 6.66 7.94
N VAL A 24 -15.74 7.18 8.41
CA VAL A 24 -14.65 6.40 9.00
C VAL A 24 -14.66 6.59 10.51
N PHE A 25 -14.68 5.48 11.26
CA PHE A 25 -14.62 5.48 12.71
C PHE A 25 -13.31 4.86 13.18
N ASP A 26 -12.59 5.54 14.05
CA ASP A 26 -11.43 4.99 14.76
C ASP A 26 -11.43 5.53 16.20
N ALA A 27 -10.75 4.83 17.11
CA ALA A 27 -10.54 5.29 18.48
C ALA A 27 -9.64 6.52 18.54
N VAL A 28 -8.79 6.73 17.53
CA VAL A 28 -7.83 7.84 17.47
C VAL A 28 -7.87 8.49 16.08
N ASP A 29 -7.82 9.81 16.02
CA ASP A 29 -7.70 10.54 14.75
C ASP A 29 -6.28 10.37 14.16
N PRO A 30 -6.14 9.82 12.94
CA PRO A 30 -4.84 9.57 12.31
C PRO A 30 -4.00 10.84 12.07
N LEU A 31 -4.61 12.02 12.03
CA LEU A 31 -3.91 13.29 11.84
C LEU A 31 -3.27 13.80 13.13
N THR A 32 -3.90 13.52 14.28
CA THR A 32 -3.52 14.03 15.60
C THR A 32 -2.93 12.96 16.54
N ALA A 33 -2.97 11.68 16.16
CA ALA A 33 -2.46 10.56 16.94
C ALA A 33 -1.01 10.78 17.43
N SER A 34 -0.78 10.52 18.72
CA SER A 34 0.56 10.44 19.30
C SER A 34 1.30 9.18 18.84
N ASP A 35 2.60 9.09 19.13
CA ASP A 35 3.42 7.97 18.69
C ASP A 35 2.92 6.61 19.21
N ALA A 36 2.38 6.58 20.43
CA ALA A 36 1.88 5.38 21.09
C ALA A 36 0.49 4.93 20.57
N GLU A 37 -0.24 5.84 19.94
CA GLU A 37 -1.64 5.66 19.54
C GLU A 37 -1.81 5.35 18.04
N GLN A 38 -0.71 5.32 17.30
CA GLN A 38 -0.70 5.08 15.86
C GLN A 38 -1.15 3.67 15.47
N SER A 39 -1.83 3.57 14.33
CA SER A 39 -2.07 2.30 13.64
C SER A 39 -0.77 1.60 13.23
N ASN A 40 -0.83 0.28 13.03
CA ASN A 40 0.35 -0.49 12.59
C ASN A 40 0.90 -0.01 11.24
N THR A 41 0.03 0.41 10.32
CA THR A 41 0.48 1.02 9.06
C THR A 41 1.29 2.29 9.33
N ALA A 42 0.83 3.17 10.23
CA ALA A 42 1.54 4.40 10.57
C ALA A 42 2.91 4.14 11.24
N ARG A 43 3.03 3.05 12.01
CA ARG A 43 4.28 2.64 12.66
C ARG A 43 5.28 1.95 11.72
N SER A 44 4.85 1.56 10.53
CA SER A 44 5.68 0.91 9.51
C SER A 44 6.48 1.93 8.69
N THR A 45 7.23 1.45 7.69
CA THR A 45 7.83 2.28 6.63
C THR A 45 6.84 2.65 5.52
N GLY A 46 5.61 2.14 5.57
CA GLY A 46 4.56 2.47 4.59
C GLY A 46 4.78 1.86 3.22
N LEU A 47 5.48 0.72 3.16
CA LEU A 47 5.85 0.08 1.89
C LEU A 47 4.81 -0.96 1.46
N ILE A 48 4.48 -0.94 0.18
CA ILE A 48 3.51 -1.81 -0.48
C ILE A 48 4.24 -2.56 -1.61
N PRO A 49 4.41 -3.89 -1.51
CA PRO A 49 4.96 -4.66 -2.60
C PRO A 49 3.94 -4.75 -3.75
N ALA A 50 4.35 -4.38 -4.95
CA ALA A 50 3.53 -4.51 -6.16
C ALA A 50 4.45 -4.70 -7.36
N ALA A 51 4.04 -5.53 -8.32
CA ALA A 51 4.76 -5.74 -9.56
C ALA A 51 4.02 -5.07 -10.72
N GLU A 52 4.75 -4.83 -11.82
CA GLU A 52 4.23 -4.30 -13.09
C GLU A 52 3.61 -2.89 -12.97
N THR A 53 4.04 -2.10 -11.99
CA THR A 53 3.53 -0.73 -11.79
C THR A 53 4.15 0.25 -12.79
N GLU A 54 3.43 1.33 -13.07
CA GLU A 54 3.97 2.44 -13.86
C GLU A 54 5.20 3.06 -13.18
N LEU A 55 5.22 3.11 -11.85
CA LEU A 55 6.34 3.60 -11.04
C LEU A 55 7.59 2.72 -11.19
N GLN A 56 7.45 1.39 -11.31
CA GLN A 56 8.57 0.50 -11.61
C GLN A 56 9.12 0.75 -13.01
N ILE A 57 8.23 0.83 -14.00
CA ILE A 57 8.58 1.06 -15.40
C ILE A 57 9.33 2.40 -15.54
N ALA A 58 8.80 3.47 -14.94
CA ALA A 58 9.43 4.79 -14.91
C ALA A 58 10.80 4.77 -14.23
N ALA A 59 11.01 3.85 -13.29
CA ALA A 59 12.26 3.67 -12.58
C ALA A 59 13.25 2.69 -13.27
N GLY A 60 12.89 2.20 -14.47
CA GLY A 60 13.72 1.33 -15.31
C GLY A 60 13.59 -0.17 -15.03
N ILE A 61 12.56 -0.58 -14.28
CA ILE A 61 12.31 -1.97 -13.91
C ILE A 61 11.14 -2.47 -14.76
N THR A 62 11.44 -3.22 -15.81
CA THR A 62 10.46 -3.66 -16.83
C THR A 62 10.31 -5.17 -16.93
N ASP A 63 11.04 -5.93 -16.12
CA ASP A 63 11.10 -7.39 -16.13
C ASP A 63 10.53 -8.02 -14.84
N ASP A 64 9.63 -7.31 -14.17
CA ASP A 64 8.89 -7.81 -13.01
C ASP A 64 7.52 -8.38 -13.40
N SER A 65 6.93 -9.22 -12.55
CA SER A 65 5.58 -9.75 -12.76
C SER A 65 4.87 -10.12 -11.46
N ALA A 66 3.53 -10.09 -11.47
CA ALA A 66 2.73 -10.60 -10.37
C ALA A 66 3.03 -12.06 -10.04
N GLU A 67 3.33 -12.90 -11.04
CA GLU A 67 3.75 -14.29 -10.86
C GLU A 67 5.11 -14.40 -10.15
N LEU A 68 6.09 -13.55 -10.51
CA LEU A 68 7.38 -13.52 -9.84
C LEU A 68 7.25 -13.04 -8.39
N LEU A 69 6.43 -12.02 -8.14
CA LEU A 69 6.09 -11.58 -6.78
C LEU A 69 5.43 -12.69 -5.95
N THR A 70 4.50 -13.43 -6.55
CA THR A 70 3.86 -14.57 -5.89
C THR A 70 4.90 -15.63 -5.51
N ALA A 71 5.79 -16.00 -6.45
CA ALA A 71 6.82 -17.01 -6.22
C ALA A 71 7.79 -16.61 -5.11
N ASP A 72 8.23 -15.35 -5.10
CA ASP A 72 9.10 -14.80 -4.07
C ASP A 72 8.45 -14.87 -2.68
N ILE A 73 7.17 -14.47 -2.56
CA ILE A 73 6.44 -14.52 -1.28
C ILE A 73 6.21 -15.96 -0.83
N LEU A 74 5.84 -16.88 -1.72
CA LEU A 74 5.66 -18.30 -1.37
C LEU A 74 6.96 -18.91 -0.86
N ALA A 75 8.08 -18.63 -1.52
CA ALA A 75 9.39 -19.11 -1.11
C ALA A 75 9.79 -18.56 0.28
N ALA A 76 9.57 -17.27 0.52
CA ALA A 76 9.87 -16.64 1.81
C ALA A 76 8.93 -17.11 2.95
N ASN A 77 7.69 -17.43 2.62
CA ASN A 77 6.68 -17.91 3.56
C ASN A 77 6.80 -19.41 3.86
N GLY A 78 7.56 -20.18 3.08
CA GLY A 78 7.63 -21.64 3.22
C GLY A 78 6.37 -22.36 2.73
N GLY A 79 5.54 -21.69 1.93
CA GLY A 79 4.30 -22.25 1.36
C GLY A 79 3.16 -22.47 2.37
N GLU A 80 3.15 -21.76 3.50
CA GLU A 80 2.11 -21.90 4.54
C GLU A 80 0.82 -21.11 4.22
N CYS A 81 0.87 -20.16 3.28
CA CYS A 81 -0.28 -19.33 2.90
C CYS A 81 -1.14 -19.96 1.80
N ASP A 82 -2.40 -19.53 1.71
CA ASP A 82 -3.29 -19.89 0.59
C ASP A 82 -2.75 -19.27 -0.72
N GLU A 83 -2.25 -20.14 -1.60
CA GLU A 83 -1.65 -19.74 -2.86
C GLU A 83 -2.64 -19.02 -3.79
N ASN A 84 -3.91 -19.42 -3.82
CA ASN A 84 -4.92 -18.79 -4.68
C ASN A 84 -5.20 -17.37 -4.20
N LEU A 85 -5.31 -17.17 -2.89
CA LEU A 85 -5.47 -15.85 -2.29
C LEU A 85 -4.23 -14.98 -2.55
N LEU A 86 -3.03 -15.51 -2.36
CA LEU A 86 -1.80 -14.78 -2.63
C LEU A 86 -1.69 -14.34 -4.09
N ARG A 87 -1.98 -15.24 -5.04
CA ARG A 87 -2.01 -14.91 -6.48
C ARG A 87 -2.99 -13.78 -6.78
N ALA A 88 -4.17 -13.81 -6.17
CA ALA A 88 -5.16 -12.74 -6.35
C ALA A 88 -4.64 -11.40 -5.79
N ILE A 89 -4.01 -11.40 -4.61
CA ILE A 89 -3.42 -10.21 -4.01
C ILE A 89 -2.29 -9.65 -4.89
N CYS A 90 -1.34 -10.49 -5.32
CA CYS A 90 -0.20 -10.06 -6.14
C CYS A 90 -0.64 -9.48 -7.50
N ARG A 91 -1.66 -10.05 -8.13
CA ARG A 91 -2.24 -9.51 -9.38
C ARG A 91 -2.97 -8.19 -9.18
N ALA A 92 -3.64 -8.02 -8.03
CA ALA A 92 -4.32 -6.76 -7.72
C ALA A 92 -3.35 -5.65 -7.26
N ALA A 93 -2.18 -6.01 -6.75
CA ALA A 93 -1.24 -5.07 -6.13
C ALA A 93 -0.74 -3.99 -7.10
N GLY A 94 -0.35 -4.36 -8.32
CA GLY A 94 0.11 -3.42 -9.36
C GLY A 94 -0.92 -2.33 -9.65
N PRO A 95 -2.11 -2.69 -10.16
CA PRO A 95 -3.20 -1.74 -10.41
C PRO A 95 -3.62 -0.93 -9.17
N THR A 96 -3.55 -1.53 -7.97
CA THR A 96 -3.87 -0.83 -6.73
C THR A 96 -2.84 0.27 -6.43
N VAL A 97 -1.56 0.00 -6.62
CA VAL A 97 -0.50 1.00 -6.43
C VAL A 97 -0.60 2.11 -7.47
N ASP A 98 -0.85 1.77 -8.73
CA ASP A 98 -1.01 2.78 -9.79
C ASP A 98 -2.22 3.69 -9.52
N TRP A 99 -3.35 3.11 -9.09
CA TRP A 99 -4.50 3.89 -8.65
C TRP A 99 -4.17 4.79 -7.46
N LEU A 100 -3.48 4.26 -6.44
CA LEU A 100 -3.07 5.05 -5.26
C LEU A 100 -2.09 6.17 -5.62
N ALA A 101 -1.19 5.97 -6.59
CA ALA A 101 -0.25 6.99 -7.05
C ALA A 101 -0.96 8.19 -7.71
N GLY A 102 -2.18 8.00 -8.22
CA GLY A 102 -3.06 9.08 -8.66
C GLY A 102 -3.72 9.88 -7.52
N GLU A 103 -3.74 9.31 -6.31
CA GLU A 103 -4.42 9.90 -5.14
C GLU A 103 -3.45 10.53 -4.13
N ILE A 104 -2.26 9.95 -4.01
CA ILE A 104 -1.22 10.34 -3.05
C ILE A 104 0.16 10.12 -3.66
N ASP A 105 1.16 10.85 -3.15
CA ASP A 105 2.52 10.76 -3.64
C ASP A 105 3.20 9.44 -3.20
N LEU A 106 3.58 8.62 -4.18
CA LEU A 106 4.24 7.33 -4.02
C LEU A 106 5.41 7.19 -4.98
N GLU A 107 6.46 6.51 -4.53
CA GLU A 107 7.61 6.15 -5.38
C GLU A 107 7.96 4.67 -5.24
N CYS A 108 8.56 4.09 -6.28
CA CYS A 108 9.22 2.79 -6.21
C CYS A 108 10.61 2.95 -5.57
N LYS A 109 10.80 2.37 -4.38
CA LYS A 109 12.08 2.37 -3.66
C LYS A 109 13.11 1.50 -4.37
N ARG A 110 14.33 2.04 -4.52
CA ARG A 110 15.47 1.40 -5.23
C ARG A 110 16.77 1.38 -4.43
N ASP A 111 16.73 1.90 -3.21
CA ASP A 111 17.84 1.98 -2.28
C ASP A 111 18.09 0.67 -1.51
N PHE A 112 17.11 -0.24 -1.49
CA PHE A 112 17.24 -1.57 -0.92
C PHE A 112 16.40 -2.60 -1.67
N LEU A 113 16.91 -3.83 -1.79
CA LEU A 113 16.14 -4.99 -2.24
C LEU A 113 15.54 -5.67 -1.01
N TYR A 114 14.21 -5.79 -0.94
CA TYR A 114 13.56 -6.39 0.23
C TYR A 114 13.94 -7.87 0.34
N HIS A 115 14.13 -8.35 1.57
CA HIS A 115 14.57 -9.73 1.80
C HIS A 115 13.58 -10.72 1.17
N GLY A 116 14.11 -11.66 0.36
CA GLY A 116 13.31 -12.66 -0.34
C GLY A 116 12.69 -12.20 -1.66
N HIS A 117 12.87 -10.94 -2.07
CA HIS A 117 12.32 -10.42 -3.33
C HIS A 117 13.37 -10.39 -4.44
N SER A 118 12.91 -10.69 -5.66
CA SER A 118 13.73 -10.74 -6.87
C SER A 118 13.91 -9.39 -7.56
N ARG A 119 13.05 -8.39 -7.31
CA ARG A 119 13.11 -7.04 -7.92
C ARG A 119 12.84 -5.95 -6.90
N PHE A 120 13.32 -4.73 -7.22
CA PHE A 120 12.89 -3.51 -6.54
C PHE A 120 11.42 -3.26 -6.87
N ARG A 121 10.56 -3.41 -5.87
CA ARG A 121 9.10 -3.41 -6.08
C ARG A 121 8.31 -2.93 -4.86
N MET A 122 8.99 -2.23 -3.96
CA MET A 122 8.40 -1.66 -2.76
C MET A 122 7.99 -0.22 -3.06
N HIS A 123 6.69 0.07 -2.92
CA HIS A 123 6.12 1.37 -3.20
C HIS A 123 5.73 2.06 -1.90
N GLY A 124 6.02 3.34 -1.75
CA GLY A 124 5.66 4.05 -0.53
C GLY A 124 5.90 5.54 -0.64
N PRO A 125 5.57 6.32 0.42
CA PRO A 125 5.77 7.75 0.41
C PRO A 125 7.27 8.07 0.29
N PRO A 126 7.68 9.17 -0.37
CA PRO A 126 9.09 9.54 -0.50
C PRO A 126 9.80 9.64 0.85
N SER A 127 9.10 10.11 1.89
CA SER A 127 9.63 10.18 3.25
C SER A 127 10.07 8.84 3.86
N GLY A 128 9.58 7.69 3.36
CA GLY A 128 9.90 6.36 3.89
C GLY A 128 9.22 6.01 5.22
N TYR A 129 8.23 6.80 5.65
CA TYR A 129 7.50 6.58 6.89
C TYR A 129 6.02 6.28 6.65
N GLY A 130 5.52 5.22 7.27
CA GLY A 130 4.12 4.82 7.18
C GLY A 130 3.15 5.84 7.75
N ARG A 131 3.58 6.67 8.71
CA ARG A 131 2.76 7.79 9.20
C ARG A 131 2.46 8.78 8.08
N SER A 132 3.43 9.07 7.21
CA SER A 132 3.22 9.97 6.08
C SER A 132 2.18 9.39 5.12
N LEU A 133 2.24 8.07 4.85
CA LEU A 133 1.23 7.36 4.06
C LEU A 133 -0.17 7.51 4.67
N VAL A 134 -0.32 7.18 5.96
CA VAL A 134 -1.61 7.24 6.65
C VAL A 134 -2.17 8.67 6.68
N ARG A 135 -1.32 9.67 6.91
CA ARG A 135 -1.75 11.08 6.89
C ARG A 135 -2.20 11.54 5.50
N ALA A 136 -1.45 11.18 4.46
CA ALA A 136 -1.83 11.51 3.09
C ALA A 136 -3.17 10.86 2.70
N LEU A 137 -3.37 9.58 3.05
CA LEU A 137 -4.63 8.87 2.84
C LEU A 137 -5.79 9.50 3.62
N ALA A 138 -5.57 9.87 4.88
CA ALA A 138 -6.60 10.50 5.72
C ALA A 138 -7.00 11.88 5.19
N GLN A 139 -6.03 12.71 4.80
CA GLN A 139 -6.28 14.00 4.15
C GLN A 139 -7.05 13.82 2.85
N ARG A 140 -6.63 12.86 2.02
CA ARG A 140 -7.27 12.60 0.73
C ARG A 140 -8.71 12.13 0.90
N ALA A 141 -8.95 11.16 1.77
CA ALA A 141 -10.29 10.67 2.10
C ALA A 141 -11.19 11.78 2.66
N ALA A 142 -10.67 12.67 3.50
CA ALA A 142 -11.44 13.80 4.04
C ALA A 142 -11.77 14.87 2.98
N SER A 143 -10.92 15.03 1.96
CA SER A 143 -11.14 15.98 0.85
C SER A 143 -12.11 15.46 -0.23
N HIS A 144 -12.51 14.20 -0.15
CA HIS A 144 -13.48 13.57 -1.07
C HIS A 144 -14.93 13.74 -0.61
N ALA A 145 -15.15 14.43 0.52
CA ALA A 145 -16.46 14.76 1.08
C ALA A 145 -17.04 16.05 0.48
#